data_AF-A0A922Y6J2-F1
#
_entry.id   AF-A0A922Y6J2-F1
#
_cell.length_a   1.000
_cell.length_b   1.000
_cell.length_c   1.000
_cell.angle_alpha   90.00
_cell.angle_beta   90.00
_cell.angle_gamma   90.00
#
_symmetry.space_group_name_H-M   'P 1'
#
loop_
_entity.id
_entity.type
_entity.pdbx_description
1 polymer ?
#
loop_
_entity_poly.entity_id
_entity_poly.type
_entity_poly.pdbx_seq_one_letter_code
_entity_poly.pdbx_strand_id
1 'polypeptide(L)' 'ITWAENAAIFGGDVGFAFRVTFLNKCDEMERTLVAEFFQRSFGKELPESAVNVVLS' A
#
# COMPACT_ATOMS: atom_id res chain seq x y z
N ILE A 1 6.15 6.15 -13.41
CA ILE A 1 4.72 6.34 -13.10
C ILE A 1 4.57 6.40 -11.59
N THR A 2 4.10 7.54 -11.09
CA THR A 2 3.82 7.80 -9.68
C THR A 2 2.52 7.11 -9.24
N TRP A 3 2.30 6.99 -7.93
CA TRP A 3 1.05 6.44 -7.40
C TRP A 3 -0.16 7.28 -7.81
N ALA A 4 -0.01 8.60 -7.96
CA ALA A 4 -1.10 9.49 -8.36
C ALA A 4 -1.50 9.27 -9.83
N GLU A 5 -0.51 9.09 -10.72
CA GLU A 5 -0.75 8.72 -12.11
C GLU A 5 -1.41 7.33 -12.20
N ASN A 6 -0.92 6.35 -11.42
CA ASN A 6 -1.56 5.03 -11.33
C ASN A 6 -3.00 5.14 -10.81
N ALA A 7 -3.28 6.00 -9.83
CA ALA A 7 -4.64 6.18 -9.32
C ALA A 7 -5.58 6.70 -10.41
N ALA A 8 -5.12 7.62 -11.27
CA ALA A 8 -5.90 8.08 -12.43
C ALA A 8 -6.14 6.95 -13.44
N ILE A 9 -5.13 6.11 -13.71
CA ILE A 9 -5.25 4.95 -14.61
C ILE A 9 -6.24 3.92 -14.07
N PHE A 10 -6.25 3.68 -12.76
CA PHE A 10 -7.11 2.69 -12.09
C PHE A 10 -8.43 3.27 -11.58
N GLY A 11 -8.93 4.33 -12.21
CA GLY A 11 -10.28 4.86 -11.94
C GLY A 11 -10.45 5.47 -10.53
N GLY A 12 -9.36 5.95 -9.92
CA GLY A 12 -9.36 6.55 -8.60
C GLY A 12 -9.01 5.59 -7.46
N ASP A 13 -8.63 4.34 -7.74
CA ASP A 13 -8.19 3.41 -6.70
C ASP A 13 -6.76 3.73 -6.22
N VAL A 14 -6.68 4.65 -5.26
CA VAL A 14 -5.43 5.08 -4.62
C VAL A 14 -4.74 3.92 -3.89
N GLY A 15 -5.50 2.97 -3.32
CA GLY A 15 -4.92 1.85 -2.58
C GLY A 15 -4.20 0.88 -3.50
N PHE A 16 -4.84 0.48 -4.61
CA PHE A 16 -4.20 -0.36 -5.61
C PHE A 16 -3.02 0.35 -6.28
N ALA A 17 -3.19 1.62 -6.64
CA ALA A 17 -2.14 2.42 -7.23
C ALA A 17 -0.90 2.55 -6.33
N PHE A 18 -1.09 2.75 -5.03
CA PHE A 18 -0.01 2.83 -4.05
C PHE A 18 0.73 1.49 -3.91
N ARG A 19 -0.01 0.37 -3.88
CA ARG A 19 0.57 -0.98 -3.79
C ARG A 19 1.48 -1.31 -4.97
N VAL A 20 1.03 -1.03 -6.21
CA VAL A 20 1.85 -1.32 -7.40
C VAL A 20 3.04 -0.36 -7.55
N THR A 21 2.98 0.84 -6.96
CA THR A 21 4.09 1.80 -6.96
C THR A 21 5.14 1.49 -5.90
N PHE A 22 4.73 1.18 -4.66
CA PHE A 22 5.62 1.05 -3.52
C PHE A 22 5.70 -0.39 -3.00
N LEU A 23 4.56 -0.96 -2.62
CA LEU A 23 4.52 -2.21 -1.85
C LEU A 23 5.08 -3.42 -2.61
N ASN A 24 4.88 -3.47 -3.93
CA ASN A 24 5.43 -4.51 -4.79
C ASN A 24 6.96 -4.42 -4.97
N LYS A 25 7.57 -3.28 -4.63
CA LYS A 25 9.01 -3.03 -4.80
C LYS A 25 9.79 -3.01 -3.48
N CYS A 26 9.10 -3.04 -2.35
CA CYS A 26 9.72 -3.06 -1.04
C CYS A 26 10.07 -4.48 -0.61
N ASP A 27 11.20 -4.58 0.09
CA ASP A 27 11.56 -5.76 0.85
C ASP A 27 10.49 -6.03 1.92
N GLU A 28 10.32 -7.30 2.28
CA GLU A 28 9.22 -7.74 3.15
C GLU A 28 9.20 -7.03 4.51
N MET A 29 10.39 -6.72 5.04
CA MET A 29 10.57 -5.97 6.29
C MET A 29 10.04 -4.52 6.22
N GLU A 30 10.00 -3.92 5.04
CA GLU A 30 9.57 -2.53 4.85
C GLU A 30 8.07 -2.42 4.55
N ARG A 31 7.41 -3.52 4.18
CA ARG A 31 5.99 -3.53 3.78
C ARG A 31 5.07 -3.03 4.90
N THR A 32 5.34 -3.43 6.14
CA THR A 32 4.57 -2.98 7.31
C THR A 32 4.70 -1.46 7.50
N LEU A 33 5.92 -0.93 7.38
CA LEU A 33 6.17 0.50 7.52
C LEU A 33 5.51 1.32 6.41
N VAL A 34 5.58 0.84 5.16
CA VAL A 34 4.93 1.46 4.01
C VAL A 34 3.40 1.44 4.15
N ALA A 35 2.84 0.34 4.66
CA ALA A 35 1.42 0.24 5.00
C ALA A 35 1.01 1.23 6.09
N GLU A 36 1.81 1.38 7.15
CA GLU A 36 1.55 2.38 8.19
C GLU A 36 1.55 3.80 7.64
N PHE A 37 2.48 4.14 6.74
CA PHE A 37 2.48 5.46 6.09
C PHE A 37 1.22 5.71 5.27
N PHE A 38 0.73 4.68 4.57
CA PHE A 38 -0.54 4.76 3.86
C PHE A 38 -1.69 4.99 4.84
N GLN A 39 -1.77 4.21 5.91
CA GLN A 39 -2.81 4.36 6.94
C GLN A 39 -2.79 5.75 7.58
N ARG A 40 -1.62 6.26 7.96
CA ARG A 40 -1.49 7.60 8.58
C ARG A 40 -1.87 8.72 7.61
N SER A 41 -1.60 8.55 6.32
CA SER A 41 -1.88 9.57 5.30
C SER A 41 -3.32 9.57 4.82
N PHE A 42 -3.96 8.41 4.75
CA PHE A 42 -5.29 8.23 4.13
C PHE A 42 -6.38 7.72 5.07
N GLY A 43 -6.03 7.34 6.31
CA GLY A 43 -6.98 6.78 7.28
C GLY A 43 -7.57 5.44 6.86
N LYS A 44 -6.89 4.69 5.98
CA LYS A 44 -7.35 3.41 5.42
C LYS A 44 -6.26 2.36 5.53
N GLU A 45 -6.64 1.12 5.81
CA GLU A 45 -5.71 -0.02 5.82
C GLU A 45 -5.54 -0.62 4.42
N LEU A 46 -4.34 -1.11 4.11
CA LEU A 46 -4.12 -1.92 2.92
C LEU A 46 -4.30 -3.40 3.27
N PRO A 47 -4.80 -4.22 2.34
CA PRO A 47 -5.02 -5.64 2.61
C PRO A 47 -3.72 -6.40 2.95
N GLU A 48 -2.56 -5.96 2.43
CA GLU A 48 -1.26 -6.57 2.77
C GLU A 48 -0.73 -6.20 4.17
N SER A 49 -1.32 -5.22 4.85
CA SER A 49 -0.97 -4.83 6.22
C SER A 49 -1.26 -5.94 7.24
N ALA A 50 -2.24 -6.80 6.95
CA ALA A 50 -2.69 -7.88 7.83
C ALA A 50 -1.92 -9.19 7.68
N VAL A 51 -1.05 -9.33 6.67
CA VAL A 51 -0.37 -10.61 6.36
C VAL A 51 0.60 -11.03 7.48
N ASN A 52 0.99 -10.13 8.39
CA ASN A 52 1.82 -10.45 9.56
C ASN A 52 1.05 -10.59 10.90
N VAL A 53 -0.29 -10.51 10.93
CA VAL A 53 -1.07 -10.65 12.18
C VAL A 53 -1.59 -12.08 12.39
N VAL A 54 -1.46 -12.97 11.40
CA VAL A 54 -2.01 -14.35 11.48
C VAL A 54 -0.90 -15.41 11.51
N LEU A 55 0.00 -15.28 12.49
CA LEU A 55 0.77 -16.39 13.06
C LEU A 55 0.68 -16.27 14.58
N SER A 56 -0.45 -16.71 15.13
CA SER A 56 -0.65 -17.05 16.55
C SER A 56 -1.17 -18.47 16.64
#